data_AF-A0A2Z7CDB3-F1
#
_entry.id   AF-A0A2Z7CDB3-F1
#
_cell.length_a   1.000
_cell.length_b   1.000
_cell.length_c   1.000
_cell.angle_alpha   90.00
_cell.angle_beta   90.00
_cell.angle_gamma   90.00
#
_symmetry.space_group_name_H-M   'P 1'
#
loop_
_entity.id
_entity.type
_entity.pdbx_description
1 polymer ?
#
loop_
_entity_poly.entity_id
_entity_poly.type
_entity_poly.pdbx_seq_one_letter_code
_entity_poly.pdbx_strand_id
1 'polypeptide(L)'
;MLFYLTTLNLVRFLREDAPTVTENETDKDKRTAFEAWGHGDFLCRNYVLNGLDNSLYNVYSPMTTAKLLWESLEKKYKTEGVGLKKFIVGKFLDYKMVDSKSVISQVQEMQLILHDLHAEGM
;
A
#
# COMPACT_ATOMS: atom_id res chain seq x y z
N MET A 1 -5.46 1.16 -0.51
CA MET A 1 -4.81 2.39 0.00
C MET A 1 -4.36 3.33 -1.11
N LEU A 2 -3.53 2.90 -2.08
CA LEU A 2 -3.03 3.78 -3.16
C LEU A 2 -4.11 4.49 -3.99
N PHE A 3 -5.17 3.78 -4.40
CA PHE A 3 -6.29 4.37 -5.12
C PHE A 3 -6.96 5.52 -4.34
N TYR A 4 -7.24 5.30 -3.05
CA TYR A 4 -7.83 6.30 -2.17
C TYR A 4 -6.95 7.55 -2.01
N LEU A 5 -5.64 7.37 -1.76
CA LEU A 5 -4.72 8.51 -1.64
C LEU A 5 -4.53 9.26 -2.97
N THR A 6 -4.71 8.57 -4.11
CA THR A 6 -4.69 9.21 -5.43
C THR A 6 -5.91 10.12 -5.60
N THR A 7 -7.10 9.67 -5.19
CA THR A 7 -8.32 10.52 -5.24
C THR A 7 -8.23 11.76 -4.35
N LEU A 8 -7.42 11.71 -3.29
CA LEU A 8 -7.15 12.83 -2.40
C LEU A 8 -5.95 13.69 -2.81
N ASN A 9 -5.29 13.37 -3.91
CA ASN A 9 -4.05 14.01 -4.37
C ASN A 9 -2.90 13.97 -3.33
N LEU A 10 -2.82 12.88 -2.57
CA LEU A 10 -1.81 12.66 -1.52
C LEU A 10 -0.74 11.63 -1.91
N VAL A 11 -0.88 10.95 -3.05
CA VAL A 11 0.02 9.84 -3.44
C VAL A 11 1.49 10.27 -3.54
N ARG A 12 1.77 11.52 -3.89
CA ARG A 12 3.13 12.06 -4.00
C ARG A 12 3.91 11.99 -2.69
N PHE A 13 3.25 12.15 -1.54
CA PHE A 13 3.88 12.14 -0.22
C PHE A 13 4.39 10.75 0.19
N LEU A 14 3.98 9.70 -0.53
CA LEU A 14 4.51 8.34 -0.32
C LEU A 14 5.83 8.08 -1.07
N ARG A 15 6.23 8.96 -2.00
CA ARG A 15 7.29 8.68 -2.99
C ARG A 15 8.34 9.79 -3.06
N GLU A 16 7.87 11.02 -3.13
CA GLU A 16 8.71 12.21 -3.27
C GLU A 16 9.29 12.64 -1.92
N ASP A 17 10.46 13.29 -1.97
CA ASP A 17 11.10 13.86 -0.79
C ASP A 17 10.62 15.28 -0.52
N ALA A 18 10.69 15.69 0.75
CA ALA A 18 10.32 17.04 1.14
C ALA A 18 11.20 18.09 0.42
N PRO A 19 10.64 19.26 0.07
CA PRO A 19 11.43 20.38 -0.43
C PRO A 19 12.56 20.74 0.52
N THR A 20 13.75 21.03 0.00
CA THR A 20 14.88 21.50 0.81
C THR A 20 14.73 22.97 1.12
N VAL A 21 14.76 23.33 2.40
CA VAL A 21 14.77 24.72 2.88
C VAL A 21 15.92 24.89 3.85
N THR A 22 16.75 25.91 3.64
CA THR A 22 17.85 26.24 4.56
C THR A 22 17.31 27.04 5.75
N GLU A 23 17.92 26.94 6.94
CA GLU A 23 17.45 27.66 8.15
C GLU A 23 17.36 29.19 7.96
N ASN A 24 18.23 29.74 7.10
CA ASN A 24 18.29 31.17 6.77
C ASN A 24 17.55 31.54 5.47
N GLU A 25 16.72 30.66 4.93
CA GLU A 25 16.02 30.89 3.66
C GLU A 25 15.10 32.12 3.79
N THR A 26 15.38 33.22 3.10
CA THR A 26 14.54 34.44 3.12
C THR A 26 13.44 34.42 2.07
N ASP A 27 13.48 33.44 1.17
CA ASP A 27 12.47 33.22 0.15
C ASP A 27 11.16 32.74 0.80
N LYS A 28 10.16 33.62 0.77
CA LYS A 28 8.83 33.39 1.34
C LYS A 28 8.12 32.23 0.63
N ASP A 29 8.29 32.11 -0.69
CA ASP A 29 7.58 31.10 -1.48
C ASP A 29 8.11 29.70 -1.15
N LYS A 30 9.43 29.56 -0.95
CA LYS A 30 10.02 28.28 -0.51
C LYS A 30 9.55 27.87 0.89
N ARG A 31 9.46 28.83 1.84
CA ARG A 31 8.93 28.53 3.18
C ARG A 31 7.47 28.08 3.12
N THR A 32 6.62 28.80 2.37
CA THR A 32 5.22 28.42 2.20
C THR A 32 5.07 27.05 1.53
N ALA A 33 5.91 26.73 0.54
CA ALA A 33 5.91 25.41 -0.08
C ALA A 33 6.28 24.30 0.90
N PHE A 34 7.26 24.53 1.79
CA PHE A 34 7.67 23.58 2.82
C PHE A 34 6.59 23.35 3.89
N GLU A 35 5.93 24.42 4.34
CA GLU A 35 4.81 24.31 5.28
C GLU A 35 3.62 23.55 4.66
N ALA A 36 3.29 23.88 3.40
CA ALA A 36 2.25 23.17 2.65
C ALA A 36 2.60 21.68 2.45
N TRP A 37 3.87 21.37 2.22
CA TRP A 37 4.35 20.01 2.18
C TRP A 37 4.14 19.29 3.51
N GLY A 38 4.57 19.89 4.63
CA GLY A 38 4.42 19.32 5.96
C GLY A 38 2.96 19.00 6.31
N HIS A 39 2.03 19.88 5.92
CA HIS A 39 0.60 19.62 6.10
C HIS A 39 0.11 18.41 5.27
N GLY A 40 0.52 18.32 3.99
CA GLY A 40 0.15 17.20 3.13
C GLY A 40 0.76 15.87 3.57
N ASP A 41 2.01 15.87 4.01
CA ASP A 41 2.67 14.68 4.59
C ASP A 41 1.95 14.22 5.85
N PHE A 42 1.60 15.14 6.75
CA PHE A 42 0.83 14.84 7.95
C PHE A 42 -0.51 14.18 7.61
N LEU A 43 -1.29 14.74 6.68
CA LEU A 43 -2.57 14.17 6.27
C LEU A 43 -2.39 12.78 5.65
N CYS A 44 -1.45 12.64 4.71
CA CYS A 44 -1.17 11.37 4.05
C CYS A 44 -0.80 10.29 5.06
N ARG A 45 0.10 10.60 6.01
CA ARG A 45 0.52 9.69 7.07
C ARG A 45 -0.67 9.23 7.92
N ASN A 46 -1.53 10.16 8.35
CA ASN A 46 -2.71 9.82 9.15
C ASN A 46 -3.72 8.95 8.41
N TYR A 47 -3.94 9.17 7.11
CA TYR A 47 -4.81 8.30 6.32
C TYR A 47 -4.27 6.87 6.21
N VAL A 48 -2.95 6.72 6.02
CA VAL A 48 -2.33 5.40 6.01
C VAL A 48 -2.49 4.73 7.38
N LEU A 49 -2.17 5.43 8.46
CA LEU A 49 -2.28 4.92 9.84
C LEU A 49 -3.72 4.52 10.20
N ASN A 50 -4.72 5.31 9.80
CA ASN A 50 -6.14 5.01 10.04
C ASN A 50 -6.61 3.74 9.32
N GLY A 51 -5.89 3.28 8.30
CA GLY A 51 -6.17 2.02 7.63
C GLY A 51 -5.52 0.79 8.28
N LEU A 52 -4.72 0.98 9.33
CA LEU A 52 -4.06 -0.10 10.05
C LEU A 52 -4.90 -0.57 11.25
N ASP A 53 -4.83 -1.85 11.57
CA ASP A 53 -5.34 -2.33 12.86
C ASP A 53 -4.46 -1.84 14.02
N ASN A 54 -4.98 -1.91 15.25
CA ASN A 54 -4.31 -1.38 16.44
C ASN A 54 -2.89 -1.94 16.66
N SER A 55 -2.65 -3.21 16.31
CA SER A 55 -1.32 -3.81 16.51
C SER A 55 -0.29 -3.21 15.56
N LEU A 56 -0.67 -3.00 14.30
CA LEU A 56 0.17 -2.35 13.30
C LEU A 56 0.30 -0.86 13.57
N TYR A 57 -0.78 -0.18 13.95
CA TYR A 57 -0.74 1.24 14.30
C TYR A 57 0.33 1.52 15.37
N ASN A 58 0.37 0.73 16.44
CA ASN A 58 1.36 0.92 17.51
C ASN A 58 2.80 0.78 17.02
N VAL A 59 3.05 -0.14 16.09
CA VAL A 59 4.38 -0.35 15.50
C VAL A 59 4.79 0.78 14.56
N TYR A 60 3.83 1.32 13.80
CA TYR A 60 4.11 2.22 12.68
C TYR A 60 3.88 3.71 12.99
N SER A 61 3.11 4.04 14.03
CA SER A 61 2.84 5.42 14.46
C SER A 61 4.07 6.27 14.77
N PRO A 62 5.23 5.74 15.21
CA PRO A 62 6.43 6.55 15.44
C PRO A 62 7.09 7.07 14.16
N MET A 63 6.69 6.60 12.97
CA MET A 63 7.31 7.03 11.71
C MET A 63 6.98 8.48 11.40
N THR A 64 8.01 9.27 11.08
CA THR A 64 7.91 10.73 11.04
C THR A 64 7.36 11.27 9.72
N THR A 65 7.43 10.50 8.63
CA THR A 65 6.93 10.89 7.31
C THR A 65 6.03 9.82 6.70
N ALA A 66 5.13 10.23 5.80
CA ALA A 66 4.27 9.31 5.06
C ALA A 66 5.10 8.36 4.17
N LYS A 67 6.19 8.86 3.58
CA LYS A 67 7.14 8.07 2.79
C LYS A 67 7.81 6.96 3.61
N LEU A 68 8.40 7.28 4.76
CA LEU A 68 9.06 6.29 5.62
C LEU A 68 8.08 5.21 6.09
N LEU A 69 6.87 5.62 6.47
CA LEU A 69 5.77 4.73 6.81
C LEU A 69 5.45 3.77 5.66
N TRP A 70 5.25 4.30 4.47
CA TRP A 70 4.90 3.52 3.30
C TRP A 70 6.01 2.54 2.89
N GLU A 71 7.26 3.00 2.82
CA GLU A 71 8.41 2.16 2.50
C GLU A 71 8.59 1.01 3.50
N SER A 72 8.33 1.26 4.79
CA SER A 72 8.43 0.22 5.81
C SER A 72 7.30 -0.81 5.73
N LEU A 73 6.09 -0.37 5.35
CA LEU A 73 4.97 -1.26 5.05
C LEU A 73 5.26 -2.08 3.79
N GLU A 74 5.74 -1.45 2.72
CA GLU A 74 6.14 -2.15 1.50
C GLU A 74 7.26 -3.15 1.79
N LYS A 75 8.33 -2.78 2.48
CA LYS A 75 9.42 -3.71 2.80
C LYS A 75 8.95 -4.96 3.56
N LYS A 76 7.96 -4.82 4.44
CA LYS A 76 7.45 -5.93 5.26
C LYS A 76 6.42 -6.79 4.54
N TYR A 77 5.55 -6.19 3.72
CA TYR A 77 4.37 -6.85 3.14
C TYR A 77 4.42 -7.00 1.62
N LYS A 78 5.24 -6.19 0.95
CA LYS A 78 5.55 -6.26 -0.48
C LYS A 78 6.75 -7.17 -0.74
N THR A 79 6.95 -8.20 0.09
CA THR A 79 7.76 -9.36 -0.29
C THR A 79 6.99 -10.06 -1.40
N GLU A 80 7.15 -9.54 -2.61
CA GLU A 80 6.37 -9.82 -3.82
C GLU A 80 6.26 -11.31 -4.14
N GLY A 81 7.13 -12.17 -3.60
CA GLY A 81 6.99 -13.61 -3.69
C GLY A 81 6.17 -14.26 -2.58
N VAL A 82 6.45 -14.04 -1.30
CA VAL A 82 5.99 -14.99 -0.25
C VAL A 82 4.52 -14.79 0.13
N GLY A 83 4.08 -13.53 0.23
CA GLY A 83 2.70 -13.21 0.61
C GLY A 83 1.70 -13.56 -0.49
N LEU A 84 2.03 -13.19 -1.72
CA LEU A 84 1.21 -13.48 -2.91
C LEU A 84 1.19 -14.99 -3.20
N LYS A 85 2.34 -15.68 -3.16
CA LYS A 85 2.40 -17.14 -3.28
C LYS A 85 1.55 -17.84 -2.22
N LYS A 86 1.69 -17.46 -0.94
CA LYS A 86 0.89 -18.04 0.14
C LYS A 86 -0.61 -17.77 -0.04
N PHE A 87 -0.97 -16.58 -0.53
CA PHE A 87 -2.35 -16.23 -0.81
C PHE A 87 -2.94 -17.04 -1.97
N ILE A 88 -2.22 -17.17 -3.09
CA ILE A 88 -2.68 -17.95 -4.25
C ILE A 88 -2.76 -19.44 -3.91
N VAL A 89 -1.77 -19.99 -3.19
CA VAL A 89 -1.81 -21.38 -2.69
C VAL A 89 -2.99 -21.59 -1.75
N GLY A 90 -3.25 -20.65 -0.84
CA GLY A 90 -4.44 -20.69 0.01
C GLY A 90 -5.74 -20.69 -0.80
N LYS A 91 -5.86 -19.79 -1.78
CA LYS A 91 -7.02 -19.71 -2.68
C LYS A 91 -7.24 -21.01 -3.46
N PHE A 92 -6.18 -21.69 -3.87
CA PHE A 92 -6.26 -23.00 -4.52
C PHE A 92 -6.72 -24.10 -3.56
N LEU A 93 -6.12 -24.20 -2.38
CA LEU A 93 -6.45 -25.22 -1.37
C LEU A 93 -7.86 -25.06 -0.80
N ASP A 94 -8.31 -23.81 -0.65
CA ASP A 94 -9.64 -23.49 -0.12
C ASP A 94 -10.74 -23.52 -1.18
N TYR A 95 -10.38 -23.66 -2.47
CA TYR A 95 -11.37 -23.70 -3.56
C TYR A 95 -12.28 -24.93 -3.41
N LYS A 96 -13.58 -24.67 -3.33
CA LYS A 96 -14.62 -25.70 -3.30
C LYS A 96 -15.65 -25.38 -4.35
N MET A 97 -15.99 -26.38 -5.14
CA MET A 97 -17.09 -26.26 -6.06
C MET A 97 -18.42 -26.20 -5.29
N VAL A 98 -19.37 -25.42 -5.81
CA VAL A 98 -20.70 -25.22 -5.24
C VAL A 98 -21.77 -25.53 -6.28
N ASP A 99 -22.87 -26.12 -5.84
CA ASP A 99 -23.96 -26.56 -6.73
C ASP A 99 -24.69 -25.40 -7.42
N SER A 100 -24.57 -24.18 -6.88
CA SER A 100 -25.22 -22.99 -7.43
C SER A 100 -24.56 -22.45 -8.71
N LYS A 101 -23.41 -22.97 -9.11
CA LYS A 101 -22.66 -22.52 -10.30
C LYS A 101 -22.55 -23.64 -11.33
N SER A 102 -22.55 -23.27 -12.61
CA SER A 102 -22.27 -24.22 -13.69
C SER A 102 -20.84 -24.75 -13.58
N VAL A 103 -20.63 -25.99 -14.00
CA VAL A 103 -19.29 -26.62 -13.99
C VAL A 103 -18.30 -25.80 -14.83
N ILE A 104 -18.72 -25.26 -15.98
CA ILE A 104 -17.84 -24.46 -16.84
C ILE A 104 -17.35 -23.19 -16.14
N SER A 105 -18.25 -22.46 -15.47
CA SER A 105 -17.85 -21.25 -14.72
C SER A 105 -16.83 -21.56 -13.64
N GLN A 106 -17.01 -22.70 -12.96
CA GLN A 106 -16.12 -23.14 -11.89
C GLN A 106 -14.75 -23.59 -12.43
N VAL A 107 -14.72 -24.27 -13.59
CA VAL A 107 -13.48 -24.61 -14.29
C VAL A 107 -12.69 -23.37 -14.68
N GLN A 108 -13.37 -22.32 -15.18
CA GLN A 108 -12.72 -21.05 -15.52
C GLN A 108 -12.13 -20.36 -14.29
N GLU A 109 -12.86 -20.34 -13.16
CA GLU A 109 -12.34 -19.83 -11.88
C GLU A 109 -11.08 -20.59 -11.43
N MET A 110 -11.09 -21.91 -11.56
CA MET A 110 -9.94 -22.76 -11.22
C MET A 110 -8.75 -22.55 -12.16
N GLN A 111 -9.00 -22.34 -13.46
CA GLN A 111 -7.97 -22.00 -14.45
C GLN A 111 -7.27 -20.67 -14.16
N LEU A 112 -8.02 -19.66 -13.69
CA LEU A 112 -7.44 -18.38 -13.26
C LEU A 112 -6.51 -18.58 -12.07
N ILE A 113 -6.93 -19.37 -11.07
CA ILE A 113 -6.08 -19.69 -9.91
C ILE A 113 -4.81 -20.43 -10.34
N LEU A 114 -4.91 -21.41 -11.25
CA LEU A 114 -3.77 -22.14 -11.80
C LEU A 114 -2.82 -21.24 -12.60
N HIS A 115 -3.37 -20.31 -13.38
CA HIS A 115 -2.56 -19.33 -14.09
C HIS A 115 -1.76 -18.44 -13.13
N ASP A 116 -2.40 -17.97 -12.06
CA ASP A 116 -1.74 -17.18 -11.02
C ASP A 116 -0.65 -18.00 -10.30
N LEU A 117 -0.86 -19.31 -10.08
CA LEU A 117 0.15 -20.20 -9.50
C LEU A 117 1.38 -20.30 -10.42
N HIS A 118 1.17 -20.54 -11.71
CA HIS A 118 2.26 -20.65 -12.69
C HIS A 118 3.02 -19.34 -12.90
N ALA A 119 2.31 -18.20 -12.91
CA ALA A 119 2.93 -16.88 -13.06
C ALA A 119 3.91 -16.58 -11.90
N GLU A 120 3.62 -17.10 -10.71
CA GLU A 120 4.48 -17.01 -9.53
C GLU A 120 5.57 -18.09 -9.45
N GLY A 121 5.67 -18.98 -10.45
CA GLY A 121 6.66 -20.05 -10.52
C GLY A 121 6.47 -21.13 -9.45
N MET A 122 5.22 -21.50 -9.16
CA MET A 122 4.84 -22.59 -8.27
C MET A 122 4.44 -23.85 -9.04
#